data_AF-A0A962UXB1-F1
#
_entry.id   AF-A0A962UXB1-F1
#
_cell.length_a   1.000
_cell.length_b   1.000
_cell.length_c   1.000
_cell.angle_alpha   90.00
_cell.angle_beta   90.00
_cell.angle_gamma   90.00
#
_symmetry.space_group_name_H-M   'P 1'
#
loop_
_entity.id
_entity.type
_entity.pdbx_description
1 polymer ?
#
loop_
_entity_poly.entity_id
_entity_poly.type
_entity_poly.pdbx_seq_one_letter_code
_entity_poly.pdbx_strand_id
1 'polypeptide(L)'
;MGYNIDYSQFQARGTYAESEQRSRFFRAYRYAASVFFPFRPSAALGVGPDQGQKLTQQLVQLAQIAQAKPALGHAIRTLHDAILRFFPGRYASLSLAQIATIPPEQLLQHARQTNTQPEVLYGLIDASQLEAGLSVHDALTGFRLAPALETISSRTFQRLVYNSTGVWQGGKPEPLGLGQIPGFGPAKVRPLMDEFIASLGMPVLTDQLRANGEQNFAGYEQAWLAIQHTIDQLSGQEAARVKL
;
A
#
# COMPACT_ATOMS: atom_id res chain seq x y z
N MET A 1 17.95 16.33 12.49
CA MET A 1 16.78 16.89 11.80
C MET A 1 16.13 15.76 11.02
N GLY A 2 14.81 15.57 11.22
CA GLY A 2 14.01 14.49 10.64
C GLY A 2 13.48 14.85 9.25
N TYR A 3 12.46 14.13 8.78
CA TYR A 3 11.74 14.46 7.54
C TYR A 3 11.39 15.97 7.48
N ASN A 4 11.63 16.60 6.32
CA ASN A 4 11.10 17.93 6.05
C ASN A 4 9.59 17.79 5.77
N ILE A 5 8.79 17.87 6.83
CA ILE A 5 7.36 17.64 6.77
C ILE A 5 6.64 18.97 6.53
N ASP A 6 5.90 19.06 5.42
CA ASP A 6 4.98 20.17 5.20
C ASP A 6 3.77 20.04 6.14
N TYR A 7 3.76 20.85 7.20
CA TYR A 7 2.72 20.79 8.22
C TYR A 7 1.34 21.28 7.73
N SER A 8 1.26 21.92 6.54
CA SER A 8 -0.03 22.30 5.96
C SER A 8 -0.91 21.08 5.63
N GLN A 9 -0.28 19.92 5.38
CA GLN A 9 -0.95 18.66 5.06
C GLN A 9 -1.69 18.03 6.25
N PHE A 10 -1.49 18.53 7.47
CA PHE A 10 -2.20 18.09 8.68
C PHE A 10 -3.38 18.99 9.05
N GLN A 11 -3.65 20.05 8.28
CA GLN A 11 -4.85 20.87 8.50
C GLN A 11 -6.11 20.06 8.19
N ALA A 12 -6.95 19.86 9.21
CA ALA A 12 -8.23 19.19 9.03
C ALA A 12 -9.16 20.01 8.13
N ARG A 13 -9.90 19.32 7.25
CA ARG A 13 -10.87 19.92 6.32
C ARG A 13 -12.18 19.12 6.34
N GLY A 14 -13.26 19.74 5.88
CA GLY A 14 -14.59 19.10 5.81
C GLY A 14 -15.06 18.57 7.15
N THR A 15 -15.56 17.33 7.17
CA THR A 15 -16.12 16.67 8.37
C THR A 15 -15.13 16.52 9.52
N TYR A 16 -13.82 16.51 9.24
CA TYR A 16 -12.77 16.48 10.27
C TYR A 16 -12.54 17.83 10.96
N ALA A 17 -12.98 18.94 10.35
CA ALA A 17 -12.87 20.29 10.93
C ALA A 17 -14.09 20.68 11.79
N GLU A 18 -15.16 19.88 11.78
CA GLU A 18 -16.41 20.16 12.51
C GLU A 18 -16.26 20.09 14.04
N SER A 19 -15.21 19.46 14.56
CA SER A 19 -14.94 19.43 16.00
C SER A 19 -13.46 19.33 16.31
N GLU A 20 -13.07 19.83 17.49
CA GLU A 20 -11.69 19.75 17.96
C GLU A 20 -11.21 18.31 18.08
N GLN A 21 -12.06 17.41 18.59
CA GLN A 21 -11.73 15.99 18.73
C GLN A 21 -11.41 15.34 17.38
N ARG A 22 -12.22 15.59 16.35
CA ARG A 22 -11.99 15.06 15.00
C ARG A 22 -10.75 15.67 14.35
N SER A 23 -10.49 16.96 14.58
CA SER A 23 -9.30 17.64 14.09
C SER A 23 -8.01 17.09 14.75
N ARG A 24 -8.04 16.81 16.05
CA ARG A 24 -6.94 16.13 16.76
C ARG A 24 -6.72 14.72 16.22
N PHE A 25 -7.80 13.95 16.02
CA PHE A 25 -7.72 12.62 15.40
C PHE A 25 -7.09 12.67 14.00
N PHE A 26 -7.59 13.55 13.13
CA PHE A 26 -7.06 13.69 11.76
C PHE A 26 -5.57 14.00 11.76
N ARG A 27 -5.13 14.98 12.57
CA ARG A 27 -3.71 15.34 12.69
C ARG A 27 -2.86 14.16 13.15
N ALA A 28 -3.29 13.46 14.19
CA ALA A 28 -2.57 12.30 14.72
C ALA A 28 -2.47 11.17 13.69
N TYR A 29 -3.58 10.83 13.03
CA TYR A 29 -3.61 9.77 12.01
C TYR A 29 -2.77 10.14 10.79
N ARG A 30 -2.90 11.37 10.26
CA ARG A 30 -2.09 11.83 9.12
C ARG A 30 -0.61 11.84 9.45
N TYR A 31 -0.23 12.26 10.66
CA TYR A 31 1.16 12.18 11.12
C TYR A 31 1.63 10.72 11.14
N ALA A 32 0.90 9.84 11.80
CA ALA A 32 1.24 8.42 11.89
C ALA A 32 1.36 7.73 10.51
N ALA A 33 0.53 8.14 9.54
CA ALA A 33 0.56 7.64 8.16
C ALA A 33 1.72 8.22 7.33
N SER A 34 2.18 9.43 7.64
CA SER A 34 3.31 10.07 6.95
C SER A 34 4.68 9.58 7.42
N VAL A 35 4.78 9.11 8.67
CA VAL A 35 6.05 8.62 9.23
C VAL A 35 6.34 7.23 8.70
N PHE A 36 7.38 7.16 7.86
CA PHE A 36 7.90 5.92 7.29
C PHE A 36 9.35 5.70 7.72
N PHE A 37 9.70 4.48 8.10
CA PHE A 37 11.06 4.07 8.41
C PHE A 37 11.49 2.97 7.44
N PRO A 38 12.17 3.32 6.32
CA PRO A 38 12.58 2.32 5.35
C PRO A 38 13.58 1.33 5.97
N PHE A 39 13.44 0.05 5.64
CA PHE A 39 14.45 -0.95 6.03
C PHE A 39 15.72 -0.83 5.20
N ARG A 40 15.61 -0.27 3.99
CA ARG A 40 16.74 0.08 3.14
C ARG A 40 16.55 1.49 2.59
N PRO A 41 17.51 2.40 2.80
CA PRO A 41 17.48 3.73 2.19
C PRO A 41 17.38 3.62 0.66
N SER A 42 16.66 4.55 0.04
CA SER A 42 16.58 4.63 -1.42
C SER A 42 16.48 6.07 -1.91
N ALA A 43 17.31 6.44 -2.89
CA ALA A 43 17.24 7.71 -3.60
C ALA A 43 15.89 7.90 -4.29
N ALA A 44 15.26 6.80 -4.73
CA ALA A 44 13.92 6.79 -5.33
C ALA A 44 12.81 7.32 -4.41
N LEU A 45 13.07 7.37 -3.10
CA LEU A 45 12.18 7.95 -2.07
C LEU A 45 12.59 9.36 -1.64
N GLY A 46 13.64 9.92 -2.25
CA GLY A 46 14.28 11.15 -1.77
C GLY A 46 14.96 10.99 -0.42
N VAL A 47 15.29 9.75 -0.01
CA VAL A 47 15.97 9.46 1.26
C VAL A 47 17.42 9.10 0.97
N GLY A 48 18.32 10.06 1.23
CA GLY A 48 19.76 9.83 1.09
C GLY A 48 20.30 8.79 2.07
N PRO A 49 21.50 8.21 1.82
CA PRO A 49 22.08 7.15 2.65
C PRO A 49 22.16 7.50 4.14
N ASP A 50 22.68 8.68 4.49
CA ASP A 50 22.84 9.14 5.88
C ASP A 50 21.49 9.29 6.60
N GLN A 51 20.50 9.87 5.90
CA GLN A 51 19.17 10.05 6.44
C GLN A 51 18.48 8.70 6.65
N GLY A 52 18.60 7.80 5.68
CA GLY A 52 18.03 6.47 5.77
C GLY A 52 18.65 5.64 6.90
N GLN A 53 19.98 5.63 7.02
CA GLN A 53 20.66 4.96 8.13
C GLN A 53 20.18 5.49 9.49
N LYS A 54 20.03 6.81 9.61
CA LYS A 54 19.49 7.44 10.82
C LYS A 54 18.06 7.01 11.11
N LEU A 55 17.19 6.95 10.09
CA LEU A 55 15.81 6.49 10.24
C LEU A 55 15.76 5.02 10.68
N THR A 56 16.58 4.16 10.10
CA THR A 56 16.67 2.76 10.51
C THR A 56 17.16 2.63 11.96
N GLN A 57 18.16 3.42 12.38
CA GLN A 57 18.61 3.46 13.78
C GLN A 57 17.52 3.95 14.73
N GLN A 58 16.78 4.99 14.36
CA GLN A 58 15.65 5.49 15.14
C GLN A 58 14.55 4.44 15.30
N LEU A 59 14.28 3.69 14.23
CA LEU A 59 13.33 2.58 14.26
C LEU A 59 13.77 1.47 15.23
N VAL A 60 15.04 1.08 15.19
CA VAL A 60 15.60 0.07 16.10
C VAL A 60 15.50 0.53 17.55
N GLN A 61 15.85 1.80 17.82
CA GLN A 61 15.70 2.38 19.16
C GLN A 61 14.24 2.39 19.61
N LEU A 62 13.30 2.76 18.73
CA LEU A 62 11.87 2.71 19.03
C LEU A 62 11.43 1.28 19.38
N ALA A 63 11.89 0.28 18.62
CA ALA A 63 11.58 -1.13 18.85
C ALA A 63 12.12 -1.60 20.20
N GLN A 64 13.37 -1.26 20.54
CA GLN A 64 13.99 -1.56 21.83
C GLN A 64 13.26 -0.88 23.00
N ILE A 65 12.88 0.40 22.85
CA ILE A 65 12.11 1.11 23.87
C ILE A 65 10.73 0.46 24.05
N ALA A 66 10.06 0.08 22.97
CA ALA A 66 8.75 -0.59 23.03
C ALA A 66 8.84 -1.98 23.70
N GLN A 67 9.98 -2.67 23.57
CA GLN A 67 10.27 -3.92 24.28
C GLN A 67 10.56 -3.69 25.76
N ALA A 68 11.40 -2.70 26.09
CA ALA A 68 11.77 -2.36 27.46
C ALA A 68 10.64 -1.69 28.26
N LYS A 69 9.69 -1.05 27.58
CA LYS A 69 8.52 -0.38 28.17
C LYS A 69 7.22 -1.04 27.67
N PRO A 70 6.72 -2.09 28.35
CA PRO A 70 5.56 -2.86 27.89
C PRO A 70 4.32 -2.02 27.62
N ALA A 71 4.11 -0.93 28.36
CA ALA A 71 2.99 -0.01 28.14
C ALA A 71 3.01 0.64 26.74
N LEU A 72 4.20 1.04 26.24
CA LEU A 72 4.34 1.60 24.90
C LEU A 72 4.09 0.52 23.84
N GLY A 73 4.69 -0.66 24.01
CA GLY A 73 4.47 -1.78 23.10
C GLY A 73 2.99 -2.18 23.03
N HIS A 74 2.29 -2.18 24.16
CA HIS A 74 0.84 -2.44 24.21
C HIS A 74 0.05 -1.34 23.51
N ALA A 75 0.36 -0.06 23.75
CA ALA A 75 -0.33 1.05 23.10
C ALA A 75 -0.23 1.00 21.56
N ILE A 76 0.96 0.68 21.03
CA ILE A 76 1.17 0.54 19.58
C ILE A 76 0.37 -0.64 19.01
N ARG A 77 0.38 -1.80 19.69
CA ARG A 77 -0.43 -2.95 19.28
C ARG A 77 -1.92 -2.63 19.31
N THR A 78 -2.41 -2.00 20.37
CA THR A 78 -3.82 -1.59 20.47
C THR A 78 -4.22 -0.63 19.35
N LEU A 79 -3.35 0.31 18.98
CA LEU A 79 -3.56 1.19 17.84
C LEU A 79 -3.68 0.38 16.53
N HIS A 80 -2.71 -0.51 16.28
CA HIS A 80 -2.69 -1.39 15.12
C HIS A 80 -3.98 -2.24 15.05
N ASP A 81 -4.32 -2.93 16.12
CA ASP A 81 -5.53 -3.77 16.22
C ASP A 81 -6.82 -2.97 16.00
N ALA A 82 -6.89 -1.73 16.50
CA ALA A 82 -8.01 -0.84 16.26
C ALA A 82 -8.15 -0.52 14.77
N ILE A 83 -7.04 -0.23 14.07
CA ILE A 83 -7.07 0.04 12.63
C ILE A 83 -7.52 -1.21 11.87
N LEU A 84 -6.99 -2.40 12.19
CA LEU A 84 -7.40 -3.66 11.55
C LEU A 84 -8.89 -3.96 11.70
N ARG A 85 -9.48 -3.65 12.86
CA ARG A 85 -10.90 -3.87 13.09
C ARG A 85 -11.78 -3.11 12.09
N PHE A 86 -11.37 -1.91 11.71
CA PHE A 86 -12.11 -1.10 10.73
C PHE A 86 -11.73 -1.48 9.30
N PHE A 87 -10.45 -1.77 9.06
CA PHE A 87 -9.86 -2.07 7.76
C PHE A 87 -9.20 -3.45 7.79
N PRO A 88 -9.96 -4.55 7.64
CA PRO A 88 -9.39 -5.88 7.61
C PRO A 88 -8.51 -6.01 6.36
N GLY A 89 -7.30 -6.50 6.57
CA GLY A 89 -6.28 -6.62 5.54
C GLY A 89 -4.98 -7.17 6.14
N ARG A 90 -3.98 -7.34 5.29
CA ARG A 90 -2.63 -7.78 5.70
C ARG A 90 -1.77 -6.59 6.06
N TYR A 91 -0.96 -6.72 7.12
CA TYR A 91 0.13 -5.77 7.37
C TYR A 91 1.30 -6.00 6.43
N ALA A 92 1.66 -4.95 5.69
CA ALA A 92 2.86 -4.90 4.88
C ALA A 92 4.06 -4.34 5.66
N SER A 93 4.35 -4.90 6.85
CA SER A 93 5.49 -4.50 7.69
C SER A 93 5.84 -5.58 8.72
N LEU A 94 7.10 -5.61 9.14
CA LEU A 94 7.52 -6.31 10.36
C LEU A 94 6.95 -5.64 11.61
N SER A 95 6.71 -6.43 12.66
CA SER A 95 6.34 -5.92 13.98
C SER A 95 7.54 -5.31 14.70
N LEU A 96 7.31 -4.39 15.65
CA LEU A 96 8.39 -3.86 16.49
C LEU A 96 9.13 -4.95 17.28
N ALA A 97 8.45 -6.05 17.65
CA ALA A 97 9.09 -7.17 18.33
C ALA A 97 10.12 -7.87 17.44
N GLN A 98 9.79 -8.07 16.16
CA GLN A 98 10.74 -8.61 15.17
C GLN A 98 11.89 -7.62 14.90
N ILE A 99 11.56 -6.34 14.74
CA ILE A 99 12.57 -5.30 14.48
C ILE A 99 13.57 -5.18 15.64
N ALA A 100 13.15 -5.40 16.88
CA ALA A 100 14.03 -5.36 18.05
C ALA A 100 15.08 -6.48 18.07
N THR A 101 14.84 -7.60 17.38
CA THR A 101 15.69 -8.80 17.43
C THR A 101 16.47 -9.05 16.14
N ILE A 102 16.01 -8.50 15.01
CA ILE A 102 16.65 -8.68 13.70
C ILE A 102 17.72 -7.60 13.50
N PRO A 103 18.95 -7.96 13.11
CA PRO A 103 19.97 -6.98 12.75
C PRO A 103 19.46 -6.03 11.64
N PRO A 104 19.71 -4.71 11.73
CA PRO A 104 19.13 -3.72 10.81
C PRO A 104 19.34 -4.04 9.33
N GLU A 105 20.54 -4.53 8.97
CA GLU A 105 20.92 -4.90 7.61
C GLU A 105 20.17 -6.12 7.06
N GLN A 106 19.53 -6.92 7.92
CA GLN A 106 18.77 -8.11 7.56
C GLN A 106 17.26 -7.87 7.49
N LEU A 107 16.76 -6.69 7.90
CA LEU A 107 15.32 -6.39 7.98
C LEU A 107 14.61 -6.56 6.64
N LEU A 108 15.19 -6.05 5.55
CA LEU A 108 14.59 -6.17 4.21
C LEU A 108 14.56 -7.64 3.73
N GLN A 109 15.65 -8.38 3.95
CA GLN A 109 15.71 -9.79 3.57
C GLN A 109 14.69 -10.62 4.37
N HIS A 110 14.56 -10.36 5.67
CA HIS A 110 13.57 -11.01 6.50
C HIS A 110 12.15 -10.66 6.03
N ALA A 111 11.90 -9.41 5.65
CA ALA A 111 10.60 -9.00 5.11
C ALA A 111 10.24 -9.72 3.80
N ARG A 112 11.22 -9.92 2.91
CA ARG A 112 11.08 -10.75 1.69
C ARG A 112 10.72 -12.19 2.03
N GLN A 113 11.47 -12.81 2.94
CA GLN A 113 11.31 -14.23 3.32
C GLN A 113 10.00 -14.52 4.05
N THR A 114 9.49 -13.57 4.83
CA THR A 114 8.25 -13.71 5.61
C THR A 114 7.02 -13.22 4.86
N ASN A 115 7.18 -12.81 3.59
CA ASN A 115 6.14 -12.16 2.81
C ASN A 115 5.43 -11.04 3.60
N THR A 116 6.21 -10.09 4.11
CA THR A 116 5.71 -8.88 4.81
C THR A 116 6.03 -7.59 4.03
N GLN A 117 6.47 -7.71 2.79
CA GLN A 117 6.61 -6.58 1.88
C GLN A 117 5.23 -6.06 1.44
N PRO A 118 5.11 -4.76 1.12
CA PRO A 118 3.92 -4.24 0.47
C PRO A 118 3.79 -4.81 -0.93
N GLU A 119 2.62 -5.36 -1.27
CA GLU A 119 2.19 -5.67 -2.63
C GLU A 119 1.51 -4.45 -3.28
N VAL A 120 0.85 -3.62 -2.46
CA VAL A 120 0.21 -2.39 -2.91
C VAL A 120 1.17 -1.22 -2.71
N LEU A 121 1.34 -0.41 -3.75
CA LEU A 121 2.29 0.69 -3.77
C LEU A 121 1.62 1.97 -3.27
N TYR A 122 1.78 2.28 -1.98
CA TYR A 122 1.14 3.42 -1.31
C TYR A 122 1.91 4.76 -1.42
N GLY A 123 3.11 4.75 -2.00
CA GLY A 123 4.01 5.90 -2.05
C GLY A 123 4.38 6.30 -3.47
N LEU A 124 4.68 7.59 -3.66
CA LEU A 124 5.33 8.08 -4.87
C LEU A 124 6.79 7.65 -4.85
N ILE A 125 7.24 7.03 -5.93
CA ILE A 125 8.61 6.58 -6.13
C ILE A 125 9.09 7.03 -7.49
N ASP A 126 10.28 7.61 -7.54
CA ASP A 126 11.00 7.82 -8.79
C ASP A 126 11.78 6.55 -9.16
N ALA A 127 11.14 5.68 -9.94
CA ALA A 127 11.72 4.39 -10.31
C ALA A 127 13.04 4.53 -11.11
N SER A 128 13.31 5.69 -11.73
CA SER A 128 14.56 5.95 -12.44
C SER A 128 15.77 6.12 -11.51
N GLN A 129 15.52 6.43 -10.23
CA GLN A 129 16.54 6.60 -9.20
C GLN A 129 16.68 5.38 -8.28
N LEU A 130 16.08 4.25 -8.66
CA LEU A 130 16.14 3.03 -7.87
C LEU A 130 17.54 2.41 -7.94
N GLU A 131 18.09 2.01 -6.79
CA GLU A 131 19.39 1.37 -6.72
C GLU A 131 19.39 -0.01 -7.41
N ALA A 132 20.55 -0.37 -7.99
CA ALA A 132 20.71 -1.66 -8.65
C ALA A 132 20.34 -2.85 -7.73
N GLY A 133 19.48 -3.73 -8.22
CA GLY A 133 19.01 -4.91 -7.47
C GLY A 133 17.89 -4.63 -6.45
N LEU A 134 17.42 -3.39 -6.33
CA LEU A 134 16.18 -3.09 -5.60
C LEU A 134 14.99 -3.05 -6.54
N SER A 135 13.85 -3.49 -6.01
CA SER A 135 12.53 -3.28 -6.60
C SER A 135 11.82 -2.11 -5.91
N VAL A 136 10.76 -1.61 -6.54
CA VAL A 136 9.87 -0.59 -5.95
C VAL A 136 9.30 -1.08 -4.61
N HIS A 137 8.98 -2.37 -4.51
CA HIS A 137 8.50 -3.00 -3.28
C HIS A 137 9.56 -2.94 -2.18
N ASP A 138 10.84 -3.15 -2.51
CA ASP A 138 11.94 -3.08 -1.54
C ASP A 138 12.10 -1.67 -0.98
N ALA A 139 12.03 -0.64 -1.84
CA ALA A 139 12.09 0.75 -1.40
C ALA A 139 10.93 1.08 -0.45
N LEU A 140 9.69 0.65 -0.74
CA LEU A 140 8.54 0.86 0.14
C LEU A 140 8.49 -0.04 1.38
N THR A 141 9.36 -1.05 1.47
CA THR A 141 9.41 -1.96 2.59
C THR A 141 10.01 -1.26 3.81
N GLY A 142 9.23 -1.20 4.88
CA GLY A 142 9.65 -0.56 6.11
C GLY A 142 8.52 -0.46 7.12
N PHE A 143 8.83 0.13 8.27
CA PHE A 143 7.87 0.29 9.35
C PHE A 143 7.12 1.63 9.24
N ARG A 144 5.83 1.60 9.61
CA ARG A 144 4.97 2.80 9.68
C ARG A 144 4.22 2.79 11.01
N LEU A 145 3.99 3.98 11.58
CA LEU A 145 3.22 4.10 12.82
C LEU A 145 1.74 3.76 12.58
N ALA A 146 1.15 4.30 11.51
CA ALA A 146 -0.08 3.78 10.93
C ALA A 146 0.30 2.78 9.83
N PRO A 147 0.10 1.48 10.06
CA PRO A 147 0.58 0.45 9.16
C PRO A 147 -0.11 0.54 7.80
N ALA A 148 0.64 0.22 6.74
CA ALA A 148 0.06 0.02 5.43
C ALA A 148 -0.77 -1.26 5.46
N LEU A 149 -2.08 -1.11 5.25
CA LEU A 149 -3.05 -2.19 5.27
C LEU A 149 -3.46 -2.53 3.86
N GLU A 150 -3.18 -3.77 3.48
CA GLU A 150 -3.53 -4.28 2.17
C GLU A 150 -4.87 -5.00 2.25
N THR A 151 -5.92 -4.26 1.92
CA THR A 151 -7.26 -4.82 1.73
C THR A 151 -7.30 -5.54 0.39
N ILE A 152 -8.19 -6.52 0.26
CA ILE A 152 -8.51 -7.12 -1.03
C ILE A 152 -8.82 -6.09 -2.12
N SER A 153 -9.61 -5.06 -1.81
CA SER A 153 -9.95 -4.02 -2.79
C SER A 153 -8.73 -3.27 -3.28
N SER A 154 -7.79 -2.91 -2.38
CA SER A 154 -6.55 -2.24 -2.76
C SER A 154 -5.66 -3.12 -3.64
N ARG A 155 -5.53 -4.41 -3.31
CA ARG A 155 -4.79 -5.39 -4.12
C ARG A 155 -5.42 -5.56 -5.51
N THR A 156 -6.73 -5.71 -5.57
CA THR A 156 -7.48 -5.83 -6.83
C THR A 156 -7.31 -4.58 -7.69
N PHE A 157 -7.51 -3.39 -7.12
CA PHE A 157 -7.38 -2.14 -7.86
C PHE A 157 -5.96 -1.89 -8.37
N GLN A 158 -4.93 -2.23 -7.60
CA GLN A 158 -3.53 -2.12 -8.06
C GLN A 158 -3.24 -3.07 -9.24
N ARG A 159 -3.93 -4.22 -9.32
CA ARG A 159 -3.83 -5.18 -10.44
C ARG A 159 -4.62 -4.76 -11.68
N LEU A 160 -5.56 -3.82 -11.55
CA LEU A 160 -6.42 -3.35 -12.65
C LEU A 160 -5.89 -2.07 -13.32
N VAL A 161 -4.60 -1.76 -13.18
CA VAL A 161 -3.95 -0.61 -13.83
C VAL A 161 -2.70 -1.02 -14.60
N TYR A 162 -2.16 -0.09 -15.38
CA TYR A 162 -1.17 -0.31 -16.44
C TYR A 162 0.04 -1.20 -16.08
N ASN A 163 0.52 -1.13 -14.83
CA ASN A 163 1.64 -1.98 -14.37
C ASN A 163 1.32 -3.48 -14.46
N SER A 164 0.03 -3.85 -14.44
CA SER A 164 -0.43 -5.23 -14.55
C SER A 164 -1.21 -5.49 -15.84
N THR A 165 -1.93 -4.49 -16.37
CA THR A 165 -2.81 -4.67 -17.54
C THR A 165 -2.15 -4.28 -18.87
N GLY A 166 -1.03 -3.57 -18.86
CA GLY A 166 -0.26 -3.22 -20.06
C GLY A 166 -0.92 -2.16 -20.95
N VAL A 167 -0.45 -2.12 -22.21
CA VAL A 167 -0.90 -1.15 -23.22
C VAL A 167 -2.31 -1.47 -23.72
N TRP A 168 -3.06 -0.42 -24.05
CA TRP A 168 -4.35 -0.54 -24.72
C TRP A 168 -4.19 -1.10 -26.13
N GLN A 169 -5.00 -2.10 -26.47
CA GLN A 169 -4.92 -2.81 -27.75
C GLN A 169 -5.79 -2.20 -28.86
N GLY A 170 -6.45 -1.07 -28.60
CA GLY A 170 -7.38 -0.43 -29.53
C GLY A 170 -8.81 -0.97 -29.43
N GLY A 171 -9.67 -0.54 -30.36
CA GLY A 171 -11.07 -0.96 -30.45
C GLY A 171 -12.08 0.12 -30.04
N LYS A 172 -13.37 -0.20 -30.18
CA LYS A 172 -14.49 0.66 -29.76
C LYS A 172 -15.52 -0.17 -28.97
N PRO A 173 -16.18 0.42 -27.95
CA PRO A 173 -15.94 1.78 -27.43
C PRO A 173 -14.57 1.90 -26.75
N GLU A 174 -14.09 3.13 -26.59
CA GLU A 174 -12.90 3.38 -25.79
C GLU A 174 -13.22 3.13 -24.31
N PRO A 175 -12.38 2.39 -23.59
CA PRO A 175 -12.65 2.13 -22.19
C PRO A 175 -12.62 3.41 -21.37
N LEU A 176 -13.56 3.51 -20.44
CA LEU A 176 -13.60 4.51 -19.38
C LEU A 176 -12.24 4.52 -18.64
N GLY A 177 -11.65 3.35 -18.39
CA GLY A 177 -10.34 3.18 -17.74
C GLY A 177 -9.13 3.72 -18.50
N LEU A 178 -9.28 4.11 -19.77
CA LEU A 178 -8.20 4.54 -20.65
C LEU A 178 -7.61 5.89 -20.24
N GLY A 179 -6.28 5.99 -20.30
CA GLY A 179 -5.56 7.26 -20.22
C GLY A 179 -4.20 7.16 -20.89
N GLN A 180 -3.43 8.24 -20.81
CA GLN A 180 -2.07 8.33 -21.36
C GLN A 180 -1.04 8.35 -20.24
N ILE A 181 -0.01 7.51 -20.34
CA ILE A 181 1.13 7.50 -19.43
C ILE A 181 2.37 8.00 -20.19
N PRO A 182 2.99 9.11 -19.76
CA PRO A 182 4.20 9.63 -20.40
C PRO A 182 5.29 8.56 -20.51
N GLY A 183 5.87 8.40 -21.70
CA GLY A 183 6.91 7.40 -21.98
C GLY A 183 6.42 5.95 -22.12
N PHE A 184 5.14 5.68 -21.90
CA PHE A 184 4.54 4.33 -22.04
C PHE A 184 3.44 4.29 -23.11
N GLY A 185 2.58 5.31 -23.18
CA GLY A 185 1.48 5.42 -24.14
C GLY A 185 0.10 5.13 -23.55
N PRO A 186 -0.91 4.77 -24.37
CA PRO A 186 -2.27 4.54 -23.93
C PRO A 186 -2.35 3.27 -23.06
N ALA A 187 -2.88 3.41 -21.85
CA ALA A 187 -2.92 2.32 -20.87
C ALA A 187 -4.11 2.48 -19.90
N LYS A 188 -4.34 1.46 -19.07
CA LYS A 188 -5.38 1.51 -18.04
C LYS A 188 -4.87 2.32 -16.85
N VAL A 189 -5.31 3.57 -16.73
CA VAL A 189 -4.83 4.48 -15.68
C VAL A 189 -5.72 4.50 -14.44
N ARG A 190 -6.94 3.95 -14.56
CA ARG A 190 -7.87 3.83 -13.45
C ARG A 190 -8.58 2.48 -13.44
N PRO A 191 -8.75 1.87 -12.27
CA PRO A 191 -9.68 0.77 -12.10
C PRO A 191 -11.11 1.30 -11.95
N LEU A 192 -12.10 0.45 -12.23
CA LEU A 192 -13.51 0.72 -12.00
C LEU A 192 -14.03 -0.13 -10.83
N MET A 193 -15.03 0.41 -10.12
CA MET A 193 -15.73 -0.37 -9.09
C MET A 193 -16.40 -1.61 -9.69
N ASP A 194 -16.94 -1.49 -10.90
CA ASP A 194 -17.59 -2.59 -11.60
C ASP A 194 -16.63 -3.76 -11.87
N GLU A 195 -15.33 -3.50 -12.08
CA GLU A 195 -14.31 -4.55 -12.22
C GLU A 195 -14.09 -5.30 -10.91
N PHE A 196 -14.04 -4.57 -9.79
CA PHE A 196 -13.96 -5.20 -8.48
C PHE A 196 -15.19 -6.06 -8.22
N ILE A 197 -16.40 -5.54 -8.43
CA ILE A 197 -17.64 -6.29 -8.19
C ILE A 197 -17.76 -7.49 -9.16
N ALA A 198 -17.42 -7.30 -10.45
CA ALA A 198 -17.38 -8.39 -11.43
C ALA A 198 -16.40 -9.49 -11.00
N SER A 199 -15.27 -9.12 -10.39
CA SER A 199 -14.29 -10.09 -9.88
C SER A 199 -14.83 -10.93 -8.70
N LEU A 200 -15.93 -10.52 -8.08
CA LEU A 200 -16.63 -11.31 -7.05
C LEU A 200 -17.61 -12.32 -7.66
N GLY A 201 -17.61 -12.49 -8.98
CA GLY A 201 -18.43 -13.49 -9.68
C GLY A 201 -19.77 -12.96 -10.19
N MET A 202 -19.86 -11.68 -10.56
CA MET A 202 -21.09 -11.06 -11.11
C MET A 202 -21.05 -11.04 -12.65
N PRO A 203 -21.70 -11.99 -13.36
CA PRO A 203 -21.52 -12.17 -14.80
C PRO A 203 -22.01 -10.97 -15.61
N VAL A 204 -23.10 -10.34 -15.17
CA VAL A 204 -23.68 -9.15 -15.83
C VAL A 204 -22.68 -8.00 -15.94
N LEU A 205 -21.85 -7.79 -14.91
CA LEU A 205 -20.83 -6.75 -14.93
C LEU A 205 -19.64 -7.16 -15.79
N THR A 206 -19.25 -8.44 -15.79
CA THR A 206 -18.21 -8.95 -16.70
C THR A 206 -18.57 -8.71 -18.16
N ASP A 207 -19.82 -8.97 -18.54
CA ASP A 207 -20.30 -8.75 -19.90
C ASP A 207 -20.37 -7.26 -20.25
N GLN A 208 -20.80 -6.41 -19.31
CA GLN A 208 -20.79 -4.95 -19.48
C GLN A 208 -19.36 -4.41 -19.66
N LEU A 209 -18.40 -4.85 -18.85
CA LEU A 209 -16.99 -4.47 -18.97
C LEU A 209 -16.43 -4.87 -20.34
N ARG A 210 -16.76 -6.07 -20.82
CA ARG A 210 -16.36 -6.52 -22.16
C ARG A 210 -16.99 -5.67 -23.26
N ALA A 211 -18.30 -5.41 -23.17
CA ALA A 211 -19.01 -4.56 -24.13
C ALA A 211 -18.49 -3.13 -24.17
N ASN A 212 -17.97 -2.63 -23.04
CA ASN A 212 -17.38 -1.30 -22.91
C ASN A 212 -15.88 -1.25 -23.22
N GLY A 213 -15.28 -2.36 -23.68
CA GLY A 213 -13.85 -2.42 -24.02
C GLY A 213 -12.90 -2.32 -22.82
N GLU A 214 -13.39 -2.44 -21.59
CA GLU A 214 -12.57 -2.33 -20.35
C GLU A 214 -11.51 -3.42 -20.20
N GLN A 215 -11.65 -4.49 -20.98
CA GLN A 215 -10.76 -5.64 -21.02
C GLN A 215 -9.73 -5.57 -22.16
N ASN A 216 -9.76 -4.54 -23.00
CA ASN A 216 -8.93 -4.42 -24.22
C ASN A 216 -7.50 -3.92 -23.90
N PHE A 217 -6.84 -4.52 -22.93
CA PHE A 217 -5.45 -4.23 -22.56
C PHE A 217 -4.63 -5.53 -22.58
N ALA A 218 -3.38 -5.43 -23.01
CA ALA A 218 -2.57 -6.61 -23.36
C ALA A 218 -2.38 -7.64 -22.25
N GLY A 219 -2.36 -7.21 -20.99
CA GLY A 219 -2.22 -8.04 -19.80
C GLY A 219 -3.50 -8.17 -18.97
N TYR A 220 -4.66 -7.72 -19.48
CA TYR A 220 -5.89 -7.67 -18.69
C TYR A 220 -6.32 -9.06 -18.19
N GLU A 221 -6.29 -10.07 -19.05
CA GLU A 221 -6.71 -11.43 -18.70
C GLU A 221 -5.83 -12.03 -17.60
N GLN A 222 -4.51 -11.86 -17.69
CA GLN A 222 -3.58 -12.35 -16.67
C GLN A 222 -3.77 -11.61 -15.35
N ALA A 223 -3.99 -10.29 -15.39
CA ALA A 223 -4.33 -9.51 -14.22
C ALA A 223 -5.65 -10.00 -13.58
N TRP A 224 -6.66 -10.27 -14.40
CA TRP A 224 -7.96 -10.79 -13.97
C TRP A 224 -7.83 -12.15 -13.27
N LEU A 225 -7.08 -13.09 -13.85
CA LEU A 225 -6.83 -14.40 -13.26
C LEU A 225 -6.09 -14.28 -11.91
N ALA A 226 -5.12 -13.37 -11.80
CA ALA A 226 -4.43 -13.11 -10.54
C ALA A 226 -5.37 -12.55 -9.46
N ILE A 227 -6.32 -11.71 -9.86
CA ILE A 227 -7.37 -11.18 -8.96
C ILE A 227 -8.28 -12.32 -8.48
N GLN A 228 -8.76 -13.17 -9.39
CA GLN A 228 -9.57 -14.35 -9.03
C GLN A 228 -8.83 -15.25 -8.03
N HIS A 229 -7.56 -15.55 -8.30
CA HIS A 229 -6.73 -16.33 -7.39
C HIS A 229 -6.60 -15.69 -6.00
N THR A 230 -6.45 -14.37 -5.95
CA THR A 230 -6.38 -13.62 -4.68
C THR A 230 -7.71 -13.71 -3.91
N ILE A 231 -8.84 -13.63 -4.61
CA ILE A 231 -10.18 -13.75 -4.03
C ILE A 231 -10.43 -15.17 -3.51
N ASP A 232 -10.03 -16.19 -4.26
CA ASP A 232 -10.18 -17.60 -3.87
C ASP A 232 -9.38 -17.96 -2.61
N GLN A 233 -8.26 -17.27 -2.38
CA GLN A 233 -7.43 -17.42 -1.19
C GLN A 233 -7.92 -16.64 0.02
N LEU A 234 -8.99 -15.86 -0.10
CA LEU A 234 -9.52 -15.08 1.02
C LEU A 234 -9.99 -15.98 2.14
N SER A 235 -9.64 -15.58 3.37
CA SER A 235 -10.10 -16.21 4.60
C SER A 235 -10.46 -15.14 5.65
N GLY A 236 -11.06 -15.58 6.75
CA GLY A 236 -11.37 -14.71 7.89
C GLY A 236 -12.31 -13.54 7.57
N GLN A 237 -12.03 -12.38 8.17
CA GLN A 237 -12.88 -11.19 8.06
C GLN A 237 -12.90 -10.58 6.64
N GLU A 238 -11.83 -10.71 5.86
CA GLU A 238 -11.84 -10.25 4.47
C GLU A 238 -12.81 -11.08 3.61
N ALA A 239 -12.77 -12.41 3.73
CA ALA A 239 -13.71 -13.30 3.03
C ALA A 239 -15.16 -13.03 3.44
N ALA A 240 -15.40 -12.82 4.75
CA ALA A 240 -16.73 -12.53 5.27
C ALA A 240 -17.31 -11.21 4.72
N ARG A 241 -16.48 -10.20 4.39
CA ARG A 241 -16.96 -8.94 3.80
C ARG A 241 -17.23 -9.04 2.30
N VAL A 242 -16.54 -9.92 1.60
CA VAL A 242 -16.65 -10.08 0.14
C VAL A 242 -17.82 -10.99 -0.26
N LYS A 243 -18.19 -11.94 0.60
CA LYS A 243 -19.25 -12.93 0.35
C LYS A 243 -20.66 -12.49 0.82
N LEU A 244 -20.85 -11.24 1.22
CA LEU A 244 -22.15 -10.64 1.57
C LEU A 244 -22.84 -10.09 0.33
#